data_AF-A0A7K2HVL5-F1
#
_entry.id   AF-A0A7K2HVL5-F1
#
_cell.length_a   1.000
_cell.length_b   1.000
_cell.length_c   1.000
_cell.angle_alpha   90.00
_cell.angle_beta   90.00
_cell.angle_gamma   90.00
#
_symmetry.space_group_name_H-M   'P 1'
#
loop_
_entity.id
_entity.type
_entity.pdbx_description
1 polymer ?
#
loop_
_entity_poly.entity_id
_entity_poly.type
_entity_poly.pdbx_seq_one_letter_code
_entity_poly.pdbx_strand_id
1 'polypeptide(L)' 'MRQVDVSADEYEFVVDGALSDRAIACFPELTADVDHRHTTTRLTGALPDTAAVRGVMARLDTLGLVLLEFRTR' A
#
# COMPACT_ATOMS: atom_id res chain seq x y z
N MET A 1 -26.39 -10.50 6.05
CA MET A 1 -25.29 -10.37 5.07
C MET A 1 -24.76 -8.95 5.24
N ARG A 2 -23.54 -8.81 5.77
CA ARG A 2 -23.00 -7.55 6.28
C ARG A 2 -22.86 -6.53 5.14
N GLN A 3 -23.51 -5.38 5.28
CA GLN A 3 -23.37 -4.22 4.43
C GLN A 3 -21.88 -3.85 4.39
N VAL A 4 -21.25 -4.07 3.23
CA VAL A 4 -19.93 -3.51 2.94
C VAL A 4 -20.24 -2.08 2.52
N ASP A 5 -20.14 -1.18 3.48
CA ASP A 5 -20.22 0.24 3.20
C ASP A 5 -19.10 0.53 2.19
N VAL A 6 -19.46 0.97 0.98
CA VAL A 6 -18.50 1.36 -0.07
C VAL A 6 -17.95 2.74 0.27
N SER A 7 -17.50 2.91 1.51
CA SER A 7 -16.63 4.00 1.90
C SER A 7 -15.24 3.55 1.47
N ALA A 8 -14.79 4.03 0.32
CA ALA A 8 -13.42 3.81 -0.13
C ALA A 8 -12.49 4.47 0.90
N ASP A 9 -12.12 3.69 1.90
CA ASP A 9 -11.24 4.14 2.98
C ASP A 9 -9.85 4.40 2.39
N GLU A 10 -9.21 5.46 2.84
CA GLU A 10 -7.85 5.76 2.40
C GLU A 10 -6.89 4.90 3.21
N TYR A 11 -6.11 4.07 2.53
CA TYR A 11 -5.16 3.18 3.18
C TYR A 11 -3.75 3.72 3.01
N GLU A 12 -2.96 3.61 4.08
CA GLU A 12 -1.56 3.97 4.13
C GLU A 12 -0.74 2.73 4.50
N PHE A 13 0.18 2.33 3.62
CA PHE A 13 1.12 1.23 3.82
C PHE A 13 2.53 1.82 3.87
N VAL A 14 3.25 1.63 4.97
CA VAL A 14 4.65 2.01 5.07
C VAL A 14 5.48 0.74 4.92
N VAL A 15 6.37 0.72 3.93
CA VAL A 15 7.29 -0.39 3.69
C VAL A 15 8.72 0.02 3.97
N ASP A 16 9.52 -0.97 4.38
CA ASP A 16 10.96 -0.83 4.53
C ASP A 16 11.62 -0.77 3.17
N GLY A 17 12.59 0.13 3.03
CA GLY A 17 13.30 0.37 1.80
C GLY A 17 12.70 1.50 0.95
N ALA A 18 13.57 2.09 0.14
CA ALA A 18 13.17 2.98 -0.94
C ALA A 18 12.76 2.14 -2.16
N LEU A 19 11.48 2.15 -2.50
CA LEU A 19 10.99 1.45 -3.68
C LEU A 19 11.58 2.09 -4.93
N SER A 20 12.06 1.25 -5.82
CA SER A 20 12.45 1.69 -7.16
C SER A 20 11.20 2.02 -7.98
N ASP A 21 11.35 2.87 -9.00
CA ASP A 21 10.28 3.24 -9.93
C ASP A 21 9.53 2.01 -10.51
N ARG A 22 10.26 0.93 -10.81
CA ARG A 22 9.66 -0.35 -11.25
C ARG A 22 8.75 -1.00 -10.22
N ALA A 23 9.11 -0.93 -8.94
CA ALA A 23 8.30 -1.50 -7.87
C ALA A 23 7.08 -0.60 -7.60
N ILE A 24 7.25 0.73 -7.70
CA ILE A 24 6.14 1.69 -7.64
C ILE A 24 5.14 1.44 -8.79
N ALA A 25 5.63 1.14 -9.99
CA ALA A 25 4.79 0.82 -11.14
C ALA A 25 3.92 -0.46 -10.95
N CYS A 26 4.20 -1.30 -9.94
CA CYS A 26 3.33 -2.42 -9.57
C CYS A 26 2.09 -2.00 -8.76
N PHE A 27 2.02 -0.74 -8.35
CA PHE A 27 0.93 -0.17 -7.56
C PHE A 27 0.33 1.07 -8.25
N PRO A 28 -0.20 0.96 -9.47
CA PRO A 28 -0.78 2.10 -10.18
C PRO A 28 -2.01 2.69 -9.47
N GLU A 29 -2.65 1.93 -8.58
CA GLU A 29 -3.77 2.40 -7.78
C GLU A 29 -3.36 3.16 -6.50
N LEU A 30 -2.06 3.18 -6.18
CA LEU A 30 -1.51 3.84 -4.98
C LEU A 30 -0.51 4.93 -5.39
N THR A 31 -0.42 5.96 -4.57
CA THR A 31 0.64 6.97 -4.66
C THR A 31 1.79 6.55 -3.77
N ALA A 32 2.98 6.41 -4.35
CA ALA A 32 4.19 6.11 -3.60
C ALA A 32 4.94 7.41 -3.26
N ASP A 33 5.22 7.60 -1.98
CA ASP A 33 6.06 8.66 -1.44
C ASP A 33 7.28 8.02 -0.79
N VAL A 34 8.44 8.20 -1.41
CA VAL A 34 9.71 7.59 -0.97
C VAL A 34 10.40 8.52 0.01
N ASP A 35 10.51 8.12 1.27
CA ASP A 35 11.26 8.84 2.29
C ASP A 35 12.72 8.37 2.28
N HIS A 36 13.57 9.13 1.60
CA HIS A 36 15.01 8.85 1.53
C HIS A 36 15.75 9.08 2.86
N ARG A 37 15.16 9.79 3.84
CA ARG A 37 15.82 10.03 5.14
C ARG A 37 15.68 8.82 6.05
N HIS A 38 14.50 8.20 6.06
CA HIS A 38 14.19 7.01 6.84
C HIS A 38 14.39 5.72 6.04
N THR A 39 14.69 5.82 4.74
CA THR A 39 14.80 4.67 3.82
C THR A 39 13.51 3.84 3.84
N THR A 40 12.36 4.50 3.82
CA THR A 40 11.04 3.87 3.80
C THR A 40 10.24 4.38 2.62
N THR A 41 9.24 3.62 2.20
CA THR A 41 8.30 4.06 1.18
C THR A 41 6.89 3.97 1.70
N ARG A 42 6.15 5.04 1.52
CA ARG A 42 4.75 5.14 1.91
C ARG A 42 3.89 5.00 0.67
N LEU A 43 3.00 4.03 0.66
CA LEU A 43 2.00 3.83 -0.38
C LEU A 43 0.65 4.25 0.18
N THR A 44 0.04 5.29 -0.40
CA THR A 44 -1.28 5.80 0.00
C THR A 44 -2.27 5.72 -1.14
N GLY A 45 -3.49 5.27 -0.87
CA GLY A 45 -4.55 5.29 -1.87
C GLY A 45 -5.88 4.78 -1.34
N ALA A 46 -6.95 5.22 -2.00
CA ALA A 46 -8.29 4.76 -1.71
C ALA A 46 -8.50 3.36 -2.28
N LEU A 47 -8.81 2.39 -1.41
CA LEU A 47 -9.09 1.02 -1.85
C LEU A 47 -10.57 0.72 -1.64
N PRO A 48 -11.24 0.11 -2.64
CA PRO A 48 -12.69 -0.08 -2.61
C PRO A 48 -13.13 -1.10 -1.56
N ASP A 49 -12.29 -2.11 -1.27
CA ASP A 49 -12.63 -3.23 -0.41
C ASP A 49 -11.38 -3.87 0.20
N THR A 50 -11.58 -4.67 1.27
CA THR A 50 -10.51 -5.48 1.88
C THR A 50 -9.85 -6.45 0.90
N ALA A 51 -10.54 -6.85 -0.18
CA ALA A 51 -9.94 -7.69 -1.23
C ALA A 51 -8.82 -6.95 -1.97
N ALA A 52 -8.99 -5.65 -2.23
CA ALA A 52 -7.97 -4.82 -2.85
C ALA A 52 -6.78 -4.63 -1.91
N VAL A 53 -7.03 -4.40 -0.60
CA VAL A 53 -5.99 -4.38 0.45
C VAL A 53 -5.18 -5.68 0.45
N ARG A 54 -5.85 -6.84 0.42
CA ARG A 54 -5.17 -8.14 0.34
C ARG A 54 -4.34 -8.30 -0.94
N GLY A 55 -4.83 -7.78 -2.07
CA GLY A 55 -4.09 -7.77 -3.33
C GLY A 55 -2.79 -6.98 -3.24
N VAL A 56 -2.83 -5.78 -2.63
CA VAL A 56 -1.65 -4.96 -2.36
C VAL A 56 -0.67 -5.70 -1.44
N MET A 57 -1.16 -6.27 -0.33
CA MET A 57 -0.35 -7.05 0.61
C MET A 57 0.36 -8.23 -0.06
N ALA A 58 -0.34 -8.96 -0.94
CA ALA A 58 0.24 -10.07 -1.68
C ALA A 58 1.32 -9.62 -2.69
N ARG A 59 1.15 -8.46 -3.33
CA ARG A 59 2.18 -7.88 -4.21
C ARG A 59 3.40 -7.43 -3.40
N LEU A 60 3.21 -6.84 -2.22
CA LEU A 60 4.30 -6.50 -1.31
C LEU A 60 5.13 -7.75 -0.94
N ASP A 61 4.45 -8.82 -0.54
CA ASP A 61 5.08 -10.12 -0.23
C ASP A 61 5.81 -10.71 -1.43
N THR A 62 5.19 -10.70 -2.62
CA THR A 62 5.80 -11.18 -3.87
C THR A 62 7.08 -10.41 -4.23
N LEU A 63 7.12 -9.11 -3.94
CA LEU A 63 8.29 -8.26 -4.14
C LEU A 63 9.34 -8.42 -3.03
N GLY A 64 9.04 -9.19 -1.97
CA GLY A 64 9.91 -9.36 -0.81
C GLY A 64 10.01 -8.10 0.05
N LEU A 65 9.00 -7.23 0.00
CA LEU A 65 8.97 -5.97 0.74
C LEU A 65 8.45 -6.21 2.16
N VAL A 66 9.12 -5.59 3.13
CA VAL A 66 8.71 -5.66 4.53
C VAL A 66 7.72 -4.54 4.81
N LEU A 67 6.49 -4.90 5.16
CA LEU A 67 5.50 -3.93 5.63
C LEU A 67 5.84 -3.54 7.07
N LEU A 68 6.22 -2.27 7.26
CA LEU A 68 6.52 -1.69 8.57
C LEU A 68 5.24 -1.26 9.29
N GLU A 69 4.31 -0.63 8.56
CA GLU A 69 3.10 -0.07 9.15
C GLU A 69 1.92 -0.12 8.19
N PHE A 70 0.72 -0.35 8.73
CA PHE A 70 -0.53 -0.31 8.00
C PHE A 70 -1.53 0.54 8.78
N ARG A 71 -2.07 1.56 8.11
CA ARG A 71 -3.04 2.50 8.69
C ARG A 71 -4.21 2.73 7.74
N THR A 72 -5.36 2.99 8.34
CA THR A 72 -6.60 3.41 7.68
C THR A 72 -6.79 4.89 8.05
N ARG A 73 -7.07 5.75 7.08
CA ARG A 73 -7.13 7.22 7.21
C ARG A 73 -8.57 7.71 7.23
#